data_AF-A0A4Q9LZ58-F1
#
_entry.id   AF-A0A4Q9LZ58-F1
#
_cell.length_a   1.000
_cell.length_b   1.000
_cell.length_c   1.000
_cell.angle_alpha   90.00
_cell.angle_beta   90.00
_cell.angle_gamma   90.00
#
_symmetry.space_group_name_H-M   'P 1'
#
loop_
_entity.id
_entity.type
_entity.pdbx_description
1 polymer ?
#
loop_
_entity_poly.entity_id
_entity_poly.type
_entity_poly.pdbx_seq_one_letter_code
_entity_poly.pdbx_strand_id
1 'polypeptide(L)' 'MDHKIESIILLGPGIDIFPITTMEYPKFTLRILNKPLLVHNIQWLEKKSSKIYIIGLEYYQVTVNNYLEEFKLSEKTEFI' A
#
# COMPACT_ATOMS: atom_id res chain seq x y z
N MET A 1 -21.68 19.26 3.28
CA MET A 1 -21.62 18.30 2.17
C MET A 1 -20.45 17.38 2.47
N ASP A 2 -20.72 16.11 2.75
CA ASP A 2 -19.64 15.13 2.92
C ASP A 2 -19.03 14.87 1.54
N HIS A 3 -17.90 15.52 1.26
CA HIS A 3 -17.13 15.24 0.06
C HIS A 3 -16.53 13.84 0.20
N LYS A 4 -16.91 12.93 -0.70
CA LYS A 4 -16.29 11.61 -0.80
C LYS A 4 -14.86 11.78 -1.31
N ILE A 5 -13.87 11.48 -0.45
CA ILE A 5 -12.45 11.58 -0.80
C ILE A 5 -12.00 10.23 -1.35
N GLU A 6 -11.47 10.22 -2.56
CA GLU A 6 -10.78 9.07 -3.12
C GLU A 6 -9.27 9.30 -3.05
N SER A 7 -8.53 8.26 -2.66
CA SER A 7 -7.10 8.36 -2.39
C SER A 7 -6.30 7.43 -3.28
N ILE A 8 -5.10 7.86 -3.67
CA ILE A 8 -4.17 7.07 -4.49
C ILE A 8 -2.88 6.83 -3.69
N ILE A 9 -2.42 5.59 -3.65
CA ILE A 9 -1.10 5.20 -3.17
C ILE A 9 -0.26 4.77 -4.36
N LEU A 10 0.87 5.44 -4.59
CA LEU A 10 1.81 5.12 -5.66
C LEU A 10 2.93 4.22 -5.12
N LEU A 11 3.10 3.03 -5.69
CA LEU A 11 4.16 2.09 -5.37
C LEU A 11 5.29 2.21 -6.39
N GLY A 12 6.32 2.99 -6.03
CA GLY A 12 7.58 3.01 -6.75
C GLY A 12 8.56 1.93 -6.27
N PRO A 13 9.62 1.63 -7.04
CA PRO A 13 10.65 0.67 -6.65
C PRO A 13 11.42 1.11 -5.40
N GLY A 14 11.51 2.44 -5.15
CA GLY A 14 12.01 2.99 -3.89
C GLY A 14 13.48 2.67 -3.63
N ILE A 15 14.34 2.89 -4.61
CA ILE A 15 15.80 2.64 -4.54
C ILE A 15 16.59 3.73 -3.78
N ASP A 16 15.88 4.68 -3.16
CA ASP A 16 16.44 5.84 -2.44
C ASP A 16 17.24 5.47 -1.18
N ILE A 17 17.01 4.27 -0.62
CA ILE A 17 17.62 3.80 0.64
C ILE A 17 18.40 2.51 0.45
N PHE A 18 19.03 2.33 -0.70
CA PHE A 18 19.96 1.22 -0.95
C PHE A 18 21.04 1.15 0.16
N PRO A 19 21.39 -0.04 0.68
CA PRO A 19 21.02 -1.39 0.20
C PRO A 19 19.74 -1.98 0.84
N ILE A 20 19.00 -1.20 1.62
CA ILE A 20 17.83 -1.70 2.38
C ILE A 20 16.69 -2.06 1.44
N THR A 21 16.53 -1.29 0.37
CA THR A 21 15.53 -1.53 -0.67
C THR A 21 16.17 -1.94 -1.99
N THR A 22 15.53 -2.89 -2.65
CA THR A 22 15.91 -3.38 -3.98
C THR A 22 14.66 -3.54 -4.83
N MET A 23 14.83 -3.92 -6.10
CA MET A 23 13.68 -4.26 -6.97
C MET A 23 12.88 -5.46 -6.41
N GLU A 24 13.57 -6.40 -5.76
CA GLU A 24 12.98 -7.57 -5.11
C GLU A 24 12.35 -7.22 -3.75
N TYR A 25 12.96 -6.30 -3.00
CA TYR A 25 12.48 -5.79 -1.71
C TYR A 25 12.16 -4.30 -1.80
N PRO A 26 11.03 -3.92 -2.43
CA PRO A 26 10.67 -2.53 -2.61
C PRO A 26 10.25 -1.88 -1.28
N LYS A 27 10.40 -0.56 -1.20
CA LYS A 27 10.18 0.24 0.02
C LYS A 27 8.87 -0.04 0.77
N PHE A 28 7.79 -0.33 0.05
CA PHE A 28 6.47 -0.56 0.65
C PHE A 28 6.37 -1.87 1.46
N THR A 29 7.30 -2.81 1.25
CA THR A 29 7.37 -4.10 1.97
C THR A 29 8.12 -4.01 3.29
N LEU A 30 8.87 -2.92 3.51
CA LEU A 30 9.63 -2.71 4.75
C LEU A 30 8.72 -2.76 5.97
N ARG A 31 9.14 -3.51 6.99
CA ARG A 31 8.36 -3.69 8.21
C ARG A 31 8.62 -2.55 9.19
N ILE A 32 7.58 -1.78 9.47
CA ILE A 32 7.53 -0.77 10.52
C ILE A 32 6.62 -1.31 11.62
N LEU A 33 7.12 -1.43 12.85
CA LEU A 33 6.36 -2.03 13.97
C LEU A 33 5.74 -3.40 13.60
N ASN A 34 6.55 -4.26 12.97
CA ASN A 34 6.17 -5.59 12.50
C ASN A 34 5.06 -5.67 11.43
N LYS A 35 4.69 -4.54 10.80
CA LYS A 35 3.76 -4.53 9.65
C LYS A 35 4.40 -3.86 8.44
N PRO A 36 4.10 -4.29 7.20
CA PRO A 36 4.58 -3.62 5.99
C PRO A 36 4.21 -2.13 5.99
N LEU A 37 5.09 -1.28 5.47
CA LEU A 37 4.88 0.16 5.37
C LEU A 37 3.53 0.49 4.69
N LEU A 38 3.20 -0.24 3.62
CA LEU A 38 1.94 -0.08 2.89
C LEU A 38 0.70 -0.22 3.80
N VAL A 39 0.73 -1.14 4.76
CA VAL A 39 -0.40 -1.41 5.66
C VAL A 39 -0.70 -0.18 6.53
N HIS A 40 0.32 0.51 7.03
CA HIS A 40 0.13 1.72 7.82
C HIS A 40 -0.52 2.84 6.99
N ASN A 41 -0.10 2.98 5.73
CA ASN A 41 -0.64 3.97 4.82
C ASN A 41 -2.12 3.72 4.53
N ILE A 42 -2.49 2.46 4.24
CA ILE A 42 -3.89 2.07 4.00
C ILE A 42 -4.74 2.33 5.24
N GLN A 43 -4.32 1.86 6.42
CA GLN A 43 -5.06 2.04 7.67
C GLN A 43 -5.29 3.50 8.05
N TRP A 44 -4.36 4.39 7.70
CA TRP A 44 -4.54 5.82 7.88
C TRP A 44 -5.57 6.39 6.91
N LEU A 45 -5.50 6.00 5.63
CA LEU A 45 -6.39 6.47 4.57
C LEU A 45 -7.82 5.94 4.71
N GLU A 46 -8.02 4.73 5.20
CA GLU A 46 -9.34 4.10 5.38
C GLU A 46 -10.30 4.94 6.23
N LYS A 47 -9.76 5.70 7.19
CA LYS A 47 -10.55 6.56 8.08
C LYS A 47 -11.11 7.80 7.38
N LYS A 48 -10.57 8.14 6.21
CA LYS A 48 -10.85 9.40 5.51
C LYS A 48 -11.34 9.20 4.08
N SER A 49 -11.05 8.04 3.49
CA SER A 49 -11.26 7.78 2.07
C SER A 49 -12.50 6.91 1.86
N SER A 50 -13.33 7.27 0.88
CA SER A 50 -14.40 6.40 0.38
C SER A 50 -13.85 5.24 -0.44
N LYS A 51 -12.73 5.45 -1.14
CA LYS A 51 -12.04 4.45 -1.96
C LYS A 51 -10.53 4.73 -1.97
N ILE A 52 -9.73 3.67 -2.03
CA ILE A 52 -8.27 3.73 -2.08
C ILE A 52 -7.78 2.92 -3.27
N TYR A 53 -7.01 3.54 -4.13
CA TYR A 53 -6.40 2.92 -5.31
C TYR A 53 -4.90 2.76 -5.08
N ILE A 54 -4.40 1.54 -5.17
CA ILE A 54 -2.98 1.24 -5.10
C ILE A 54 -2.49 1.04 -6.52
N ILE A 55 -1.64 1.95 -7.00
CA ILE A 55 -1.08 1.89 -8.36
C ILE A 55 0.39 1.49 -8.25
N GLY A 56 0.76 0.41 -8.92
CA GLY A 56 2.11 -0.11 -8.90
C GLY A 56 2.43 -0.96 -10.13
N LEU A 57 3.63 -1.52 -10.15
CA LEU A 57 4.02 -2.48 -11.19
C LEU A 57 3.24 -3.79 -10.98
N GLU A 58 2.82 -4.45 -12.07
CA GLU A 58 1.95 -5.63 -12.05
C GLU A 58 2.46 -6.74 -11.11
N TYR A 59 3.76 -6.98 -11.07
CA TYR A 59 4.36 -8.00 -10.20
C TYR A 59 4.24 -7.69 -8.70
N TYR A 60 3.87 -6.47 -8.30
CA TYR A 60 3.53 -6.13 -6.91
C TYR A 60 2.12 -6.57 -6.52
N GLN A 61 1.22 -6.83 -7.46
CA GLN A 61 -0.19 -7.11 -7.21
C GLN A 61 -0.38 -8.27 -6.22
N VAL A 62 0.37 -9.37 -6.41
CA VAL A 62 0.29 -10.54 -5.52
C VAL A 62 0.70 -10.17 -4.09
N THR A 63 1.81 -9.45 -3.92
CA THR A 63 2.28 -9.01 -2.60
C THR A 63 1.29 -8.06 -1.93
N VAL A 64 0.73 -7.11 -2.68
CA VAL A 64 -0.26 -6.17 -2.16
C VAL A 64 -1.53 -6.91 -1.72
N ASN A 65 -2.06 -7.80 -2.56
CA ASN A 65 -3.25 -8.58 -2.23
C ASN A 65 -3.05 -9.46 -0.99
N ASN A 66 -1.88 -10.08 -0.84
CA ASN A 66 -1.53 -10.81 0.36
C ASN A 66 -1.58 -9.93 1.61
N TYR A 67 -1.10 -8.68 1.55
CA TYR A 67 -1.21 -7.76 2.67
C TYR A 67 -2.64 -7.31 2.95
N LEU A 68 -3.46 -7.08 1.91
CA LEU A 68 -4.87 -6.75 2.08
C LEU A 68 -5.61 -7.86 2.83
N GLU A 69 -5.34 -9.12 2.47
CA GLU A 69 -5.92 -10.30 3.12
C GLU A 69 -5.38 -10.53 4.54
N GLU A 70 -4.04 -10.61 4.70
CA GLU A 70 -3.36 -10.89 5.97
C GLU A 70 -3.77 -9.89 7.07
N PHE A 71 -3.87 -8.61 6.71
CA PHE A 71 -4.17 -7.53 7.65
C PHE A 71 -5.65 -7.13 7.68
N LYS A 72 -6.52 -7.86 6.96
CA LYS A 72 -7.97 -7.63 6.89
C LYS A 72 -8.32 -6.16 6.57
N LEU A 73 -7.63 -5.63 5.56
CA LEU A 73 -7.82 -4.25 5.11
C LEU A 73 -9.14 -4.11 4.34
N SER A 74 -9.70 -2.91 4.33
CA SER A 74 -11.03 -2.60 3.84
C SER A 74 -11.22 -2.99 2.37
N GLU A 75 -12.39 -3.54 2.05
CA GLU A 75 -12.88 -3.78 0.67
C GLU A 75 -12.91 -2.52 -0.21
N LYS A 76 -12.72 -1.34 0.39
CA LYS A 76 -12.59 -0.06 -0.32
C LYS A 76 -11.21 0.14 -0.95
N THR A 77 -10.28 -0.79 -0.76
CA THR A 77 -8.91 -0.71 -1.28
C THR A 77 -8.73 -1.71 -2.41
N GLU A 78 -8.28 -1.25 -3.57
CA GLU A 78 -7.99 -2.12 -4.71
C GLU A 78 -6.65 -1.76 -5.37
N PHE A 79 -5.95 -2.78 -5.87
CA PHE A 79 -4.77 -2.61 -6.70
C PHE A 79 -5.20 -2.45 -8.16
N ILE A 80 -4.69 -1.41 -8.83
CA ILE A 80 -4.91 -1.12 -10.25
C ILE A 80 -3.57 -1.18 -10.99
#